data_AF-A0A2V6KED4-F1
#
_entry.id   AF-A0A2V6KED4-F1
#
_cell.length_a   1.000
_cell.length_b   1.000
_cell.length_c   1.000
_cell.angle_alpha   90.00
_cell.angle_beta   90.00
_cell.angle_gamma   90.00
#
_symmetry.space_group_name_H-M   'P 1'
#
loop_
_entity.id
_entity.type
_entity.pdbx_description
1 polymer ?
#
loop_
_entity_poly.entity_id
_entity_poly.type
_entity_poly.pdbx_seq_one_letter_code
_entity_poly.pdbx_strand_id
1 'polypeptide(L)'
;TADSEIILHLLARPAANGASVLSALRRIEGAFSLIIMSERELIAVRDPFGWRPLSLGKLDGAYVLASETCAFDLIHAEFIREIEPGEVLIIDENGLRSERPFLPQQPAFCMFEYVYFARPDSIIGGVNVGKVRTAMGR
;
A
#
# COMPACT_ATOMS: atom_id res chain seq x y z
N THR A 1 15.31 6.72 -15.40
CA THR A 1 15.38 6.95 -13.94
C THR A 1 14.07 6.52 -13.34
N ALA A 2 14.11 5.65 -12.33
CA ALA A 2 12.92 5.14 -11.66
C ALA A 2 12.94 5.54 -10.18
N ASP A 3 11.82 6.04 -9.65
CA ASP A 3 11.74 6.45 -8.24
C ASP A 3 12.05 5.30 -7.27
N SER A 4 11.68 4.06 -7.64
CA SER A 4 12.01 2.87 -6.86
C SER A 4 13.52 2.68 -6.66
N GLU A 5 14.35 3.04 -7.64
CA GLU A 5 15.81 2.99 -7.54
C GLU A 5 16.33 4.06 -6.56
N ILE A 6 15.76 5.27 -6.62
CA ILE A 6 16.09 6.37 -5.70
C ILE A 6 15.71 5.99 -4.26
N ILE A 7 14.54 5.37 -4.07
CA ILE A 7 14.06 4.88 -2.78
C ILE A 7 14.99 3.79 -2.25
N LEU A 8 15.39 2.83 -3.10
CA LEU A 8 16.35 1.80 -2.70
C LEU A 8 17.68 2.42 -2.24
N HIS A 9 18.21 3.40 -2.98
CA HIS A 9 19.42 4.11 -2.59
C HIS A 9 19.26 4.90 -1.28
N LEU A 10 18.07 5.45 -1.01
CA LEU A 10 17.77 6.11 0.26
C LEU A 10 17.76 5.12 1.42
N LEU A 11 17.15 3.94 1.23
CA LEU A 11 17.09 2.87 2.21
C LEU A 11 18.45 2.24 2.50
N ALA A 12 19.33 2.16 1.50
CA ALA A 12 20.67 1.57 1.61
C ALA A 12 21.69 2.47 2.33
N ARG A 13 21.39 3.76 2.55
CA ARG A 13 22.32 4.67 3.23
C ARG A 13 22.47 4.28 4.70
N PRO A 14 23.71 4.12 5.20
CA PRO A 14 23.95 3.85 6.61
C PRO A 14 23.34 4.97 7.45
N ALA A 15 22.43 4.60 8.34
CA ALA A 15 21.91 5.54 9.30
C ALA A 15 22.96 5.81 10.37
N ALA A 16 23.38 7.07 10.52
CA ALA A 16 24.41 7.47 11.48
C ALA A 16 24.11 7.07 12.94
N ASN A 17 22.86 6.75 13.29
CA ASN A 17 22.39 6.42 14.64
C ASN A 17 21.48 5.16 14.71
N GLY A 18 21.66 4.16 13.83
CA GLY A 18 20.80 2.96 13.84
C GLY A 18 19.36 3.23 13.37
N ALA A 19 19.16 4.24 12.54
CA ALA A 19 17.85 4.56 11.97
C ALA A 19 17.35 3.39 11.11
N SER A 20 16.11 2.98 11.37
CA SER A 20 15.46 1.85 10.71
C SER A 20 14.99 2.22 9.30
N VAL A 21 14.58 1.21 8.52
CA VAL A 21 13.88 1.37 7.24
C VAL A 21 12.75 2.40 7.35
N LEU A 22 12.03 2.41 8.48
CA LEU A 22 10.95 3.36 8.77
C LEU A 22 11.42 4.82 8.81
N SER A 23 12.62 5.07 9.35
CA SER A 23 13.19 6.41 9.39
C SER A 23 13.58 6.93 8.01
N ALA A 24 14.00 6.03 7.12
CA ALA A 24 14.27 6.37 5.73
C ALA A 24 12.97 6.62 4.95
N LEU A 25 11.93 5.80 5.15
CA LEU A 25 10.61 5.97 4.54
C LEU A 25 9.98 7.33 4.90
N ARG A 26 10.16 7.81 6.13
CA ARG A 26 9.67 9.14 6.58
C ARG A 26 10.24 10.32 5.80
N ARG A 27 11.33 10.13 5.05
CA ARG A 27 11.99 11.18 4.27
C ARG A 27 11.49 11.23 2.83
N ILE A 28 10.65 10.29 2.42
CA ILE A 28 10.07 10.23 1.08
C ILE A 28 8.83 11.12 1.06
N GLU A 29 8.83 12.09 0.17
CA GLU A 29 7.69 12.96 -0.08
C GLU A 29 7.05 12.61 -1.43
N GLY A 30 5.72 12.58 -1.48
CA GLY A 30 4.95 12.27 -2.68
C GLY A 30 3.94 11.15 -2.47
N ALA A 31 3.43 10.63 -3.59
CA ALA A 31 2.45 9.55 -3.62
C ALA A 31 3.14 8.21 -3.84
N PHE A 32 2.95 7.25 -2.94
CA PHE A 32 3.56 5.94 -3.08
C PHE A 32 2.76 4.84 -2.35
N SER A 33 2.69 3.69 -3.00
CA SER A 33 2.36 2.42 -2.37
C SER A 33 3.46 1.45 -2.74
N LEU A 34 4.21 1.00 -1.75
CA LEU A 34 5.44 0.23 -1.94
C LEU A 34 5.29 -1.16 -1.34
N ILE A 35 5.89 -2.14 -2.00
CA ILE A 35 6.17 -3.45 -1.45
C ILE A 35 7.68 -3.64 -1.53
N ILE A 36 8.33 -3.87 -0.39
CA ILE A 36 9.77 -4.06 -0.27
C ILE A 36 9.98 -5.44 0.35
N MET A 37 10.78 -6.28 -0.29
CA MET A 37 11.11 -7.61 0.20
C MET A 37 12.59 -7.70 0.53
N SER A 38 12.89 -8.31 1.67
CA SER A 38 14.24 -8.76 2.03
C SER A 38 14.23 -10.27 2.25
N GLU A 39 15.37 -10.84 2.64
CA GLU A 39 15.48 -12.26 3.00
C GLU A 39 14.59 -12.67 4.19
N ARG A 40 14.19 -11.71 5.05
CA ARG A 40 13.50 -12.00 6.32
C ARG A 40 12.09 -11.44 6.43
N GLU A 41 11.78 -10.40 5.67
CA GLU A 41 10.51 -9.68 5.81
C GLU A 41 10.00 -9.11 4.49
N LEU A 42 8.67 -9.02 4.40
CA LEU A 42 7.92 -8.31 3.37
C LEU A 42 7.28 -7.08 4.01
N ILE A 43 7.62 -5.90 3.50
CA ILE A 43 7.15 -4.61 3.99
C ILE A 43 6.20 -4.02 2.96
N ALA A 44 4.98 -3.67 3.36
CA ALA A 44 4.04 -2.88 2.58
C ALA A 44 3.91 -1.48 3.19
N VAL A 45 4.00 -0.45 2.37
CA VAL A 45 3.92 0.95 2.83
C VAL A 45 2.92 1.70 1.98
N ARG A 46 2.02 2.43 2.63
CA ARG A 46 1.17 3.43 1.97
C ARG A 46 1.55 4.82 2.45
N ASP A 47 1.70 5.76 1.53
CA ASP A 47 2.03 7.16 1.85
C ASP A 47 0.99 7.77 2.83
N PRO A 48 1.35 8.79 3.62
CA PRO A 48 0.46 9.35 4.65
C PRO A 48 -0.81 10.01 4.11
N PHE A 49 -0.87 10.36 2.83
CA PHE A 49 -2.07 10.87 2.18
C PHE A 49 -2.99 9.74 1.67
N GLY A 50 -2.47 8.52 1.59
CA GLY A 50 -3.16 7.37 1.04
C GLY A 50 -3.41 7.50 -0.46
N TRP A 51 -2.54 8.20 -1.20
CA TRP A 51 -2.82 8.65 -2.56
C TRP A 51 -3.12 7.50 -3.53
N ARG A 52 -2.32 6.43 -3.44
CA ARG A 52 -2.50 5.19 -4.24
C ARG A 52 -3.12 4.08 -3.39
N PRO A 53 -3.91 3.17 -4.01
CA PRO A 53 -4.52 2.06 -3.29
C PRO A 53 -3.50 0.95 -3.00
N LEU A 54 -3.65 0.33 -1.84
CA LEU A 54 -2.90 -0.85 -1.43
C LEU A 54 -3.78 -1.66 -0.48
N SER A 55 -3.88 -2.96 -0.73
CA SER A 55 -4.78 -3.86 -0.03
C SER A 55 -4.07 -5.11 0.47
N LEU A 56 -4.56 -5.64 1.57
CA LEU A 56 -4.13 -6.90 2.19
C LEU A 56 -5.20 -7.97 1.99
N GLY A 57 -4.76 -9.13 1.53
CA GLY A 57 -5.53 -10.36 1.48
C GLY A 57 -4.80 -11.55 2.09
N LYS A 58 -5.43 -12.72 2.04
CA LYS A 58 -4.89 -13.97 2.56
C LYS A 58 -5.25 -15.15 1.65
N LEU A 59 -4.29 -16.03 1.40
CA LEU A 59 -4.46 -17.25 0.61
C LEU A 59 -3.69 -18.38 1.28
N ASP A 60 -4.36 -19.49 1.59
CA ASP A 60 -3.75 -20.69 2.18
C ASP A 60 -2.86 -20.41 3.41
N GLY A 61 -3.28 -19.46 4.25
CA GLY A 61 -2.53 -19.05 5.44
C GLY A 61 -1.47 -17.97 5.20
N ALA A 62 -1.09 -17.70 3.95
CA ALA A 62 -0.12 -16.67 3.57
C ALA A 62 -0.79 -15.32 3.32
N TYR A 63 -0.09 -14.23 3.63
CA TYR A 63 -0.54 -12.86 3.33
C TYR A 63 -0.23 -12.49 1.87
N VAL A 64 -1.16 -11.80 1.24
CA VAL A 64 -1.05 -11.30 -0.14
C VAL A 64 -1.27 -9.80 -0.14
N LEU A 65 -0.49 -9.06 -0.92
CA LEU A 65 -0.60 -7.61 -1.08
C LEU A 65 -0.84 -7.27 -2.54
N ALA A 66 -1.77 -6.37 -2.82
CA ALA A 66 -2.07 -5.92 -4.17
C ALA A 66 -2.56 -4.47 -4.18
N SER A 67 -2.36 -3.76 -5.29
CA SER A 67 -2.93 -2.42 -5.45
C SER A 67 -4.46 -2.42 -5.51
N GLU A 68 -5.07 -3.48 -6.04
CA GLU A 68 -6.51 -3.60 -6.24
C GLU A 68 -7.05 -4.96 -5.80
N THR A 69 -8.29 -4.98 -5.28
CA THR A 69 -8.92 -6.20 -4.76
C THR A 69 -9.23 -7.22 -5.85
N CYS A 70 -9.40 -6.81 -7.10
CA CYS A 70 -9.63 -7.74 -8.21
C CYS A 70 -8.51 -8.77 -8.38
N ALA A 71 -7.28 -8.44 -7.93
CA ALA A 71 -6.17 -9.38 -7.93
C ALA A 71 -6.42 -10.57 -6.99
N PHE A 72 -7.14 -10.34 -5.88
CA PHE A 72 -7.51 -11.39 -4.93
C PHE A 72 -8.57 -12.31 -5.53
N ASP A 73 -9.57 -11.75 -6.23
CA ASP A 73 -10.60 -12.54 -6.91
C ASP A 73 -10.01 -13.53 -7.91
N LEU A 74 -8.97 -13.10 -8.66
CA LEU A 74 -8.30 -13.93 -9.66
C LEU A 74 -7.55 -15.13 -9.08
N ILE A 75 -7.02 -15.01 -7.86
CA ILE A 75 -6.26 -16.07 -7.19
C ILE A 75 -7.05 -16.74 -6.06
N HIS A 76 -8.33 -16.37 -5.90
CA HIS A 76 -9.19 -16.80 -4.81
C HIS A 76 -8.65 -16.50 -3.40
N ALA A 77 -7.94 -15.38 -3.24
CA ALA A 77 -7.53 -14.88 -1.94
C ALA A 77 -8.70 -14.18 -1.23
N GLU A 78 -8.78 -14.35 0.09
CA GLU A 78 -9.70 -13.60 0.94
C GLU A 78 -9.20 -12.15 1.07
N PHE A 79 -10.05 -11.17 0.77
CA PHE A 79 -9.77 -9.77 1.09
C PHE A 79 -9.90 -9.54 2.60
N ILE A 80 -8.84 -9.01 3.23
CA ILE A 80 -8.85 -8.66 4.65
C ILE A 80 -9.24 -7.20 4.84
N ARG A 81 -8.44 -6.27 4.29
CA ARG A 81 -8.65 -4.81 4.41
C ARG A 81 -7.72 -4.02 3.49
N GLU A 82 -8.01 -2.73 3.34
CA GLU A 82 -7.05 -1.78 2.79
C GLU A 82 -5.94 -1.46 3.79
N ILE A 83 -4.75 -1.15 3.26
CA ILE A 83 -3.66 -0.56 4.03
C ILE A 83 -4.01 0.89 4.30
N GLU A 84 -3.92 1.33 5.54
CA GLU A 84 -4.31 2.69 5.93
C GLU A 84 -3.31 3.73 5.41
N PRO A 85 -3.73 4.99 5.18
CA PRO A 85 -2.80 6.08 4.90
C PRO A 85 -1.71 6.19 5.98
N GLY A 86 -0.44 6.15 5.58
CA GLY A 86 0.71 6.21 6.49
C GLY A 86 0.96 4.92 7.27
N GLU A 87 0.32 3.82 6.90
CA GLU A 87 0.60 2.51 7.50
C GLU A 87 1.81 1.84 6.82
N VAL A 88 2.67 1.28 7.66
CA VAL A 88 3.70 0.31 7.29
C VAL A 88 3.31 -1.04 7.86
N LEU A 89 2.95 -1.98 6.98
CA LEU A 89 2.83 -3.38 7.33
C LEU A 89 4.16 -4.09 7.18
N ILE A 90 4.49 -4.94 8.15
CA ILE A 90 5.68 -5.78 8.07
C ILE A 90 5.27 -7.21 8.39
N ILE A 91 5.63 -8.11 7.49
CA ILE A 91 5.28 -9.52 7.52
C ILE A 91 6.59 -10.31 7.57
N ASP A 92 6.80 -11.07 8.63
CA ASP A 92 7.97 -11.93 8.82
C ASP A 92 7.56 -13.29 9.43
N GLU A 93 8.55 -14.08 9.87
CA GLU A 93 8.35 -15.38 10.51
C GLU A 93 7.49 -15.33 11.79
N ASN A 94 7.40 -14.18 12.45
CA ASN A 94 6.59 -13.97 13.65
C ASN A 94 5.15 -13.52 13.30
N GLY A 95 4.85 -13.32 12.02
CA GLY A 95 3.54 -12.91 11.52
C GLY A 95 3.51 -11.48 11.03
N LEU A 96 2.35 -10.83 11.16
CA LEU A 96 2.08 -9.49 10.63
C LEU A 96 2.05 -8.46 11.75
N ARG A 97 2.83 -7.38 11.60
CA ARG A 97 2.78 -6.18 12.45
C ARG A 97 2.45 -4.94 11.62
N SER A 98 1.81 -3.96 12.27
CA SER A 98 1.41 -2.69 11.68
C SER A 98 2.03 -1.55 12.47
N GLU A 99 2.71 -0.65 11.78
CA GLU A 99 3.34 0.54 12.34
C GLU A 99 2.85 1.80 11.60
N ARG A 100 2.78 2.93 12.29
CA ARG A 100 2.39 4.24 11.72
C ARG A 100 3.49 5.26 11.99
N PRO A 101 4.62 5.21 11.25
CA PRO A 101 5.78 6.05 11.53
C PRO A 101 5.64 7.49 11.01
N PHE A 102 4.62 7.76 10.19
CA PHE A 102 4.37 9.08 9.60
C PHE A 102 3.49 9.94 10.52
N LEU A 103 3.59 11.25 10.38
CA LEU A 103 2.62 12.16 10.97
C LEU A 103 1.29 12.03 10.22
N PRO A 104 0.13 11.99 10.92
CA PRO A 104 -1.16 11.97 10.28
C PRO A 104 -1.34 13.14 9.29
N GLN A 105 -1.88 12.85 8.12
CA GLN A 105 -2.21 13.84 7.09
C GLN A 105 -3.70 13.77 6.74
N GLN A 106 -4.21 14.83 6.13
CA GLN A 106 -5.53 14.79 5.51
C GLN A 106 -5.48 13.85 4.29
N PRO A 107 -6.34 12.82 4.22
CA PRO A 107 -6.34 11.91 3.09
C PRO A 107 -6.60 12.64 1.76
N ALA A 108 -5.78 12.34 0.76
CA ALA A 108 -5.88 12.91 -0.59
C ALA A 108 -5.88 11.77 -1.62
N PHE A 109 -6.84 10.84 -1.48
CA PHE A 109 -6.96 9.69 -2.37
C PHE A 109 -7.15 10.12 -3.83
N CYS A 110 -6.49 9.44 -4.76
CA CYS A 110 -6.55 9.79 -6.17
C CYS A 110 -7.94 9.52 -6.78
N MET A 111 -8.70 10.58 -7.04
CA MET A 111 -10.04 10.47 -7.64
C MET A 111 -10.05 9.75 -9.01
N PHE A 112 -8.93 9.80 -9.75
CA PHE A 112 -8.81 9.11 -11.03
C PHE A 112 -8.87 7.58 -10.92
N GLU A 113 -8.63 7.00 -9.74
CA GLU A 113 -8.88 5.56 -9.51
C GLU A 113 -10.37 5.24 -9.70
N TYR A 114 -11.26 6.06 -9.14
CA TYR A 114 -12.70 5.91 -9.36
C TYR A 114 -13.14 6.28 -10.77
N VAL A 115 -12.57 7.33 -11.36
CA VAL A 115 -12.99 7.81 -12.69
C VAL A 115 -12.54 6.87 -13.80
N TYR A 116 -11.32 6.34 -13.74
CA TYR A 116 -10.71 5.70 -14.90
C TYR A 116 -9.77 4.52 -14.59
N PHE A 117 -8.80 4.68 -13.68
CA PHE A 117 -7.68 3.74 -13.58
C PHE A 117 -8.06 2.36 -13.01
N ALA A 118 -8.77 2.32 -11.89
CA ALA A 118 -9.09 1.06 -11.24
C ALA A 118 -10.05 0.23 -12.09
N ARG A 119 -9.99 -1.09 -11.97
CA ARG A 119 -10.96 -1.96 -12.62
C ARG A 119 -12.36 -1.81 -11.97
N PRO A 120 -13.46 -1.92 -12.74
CA PRO A 120 -14.80 -1.77 -12.21
C PRO A 120 -15.20 -2.77 -11.12
N ASP A 121 -14.58 -3.95 -11.10
CA ASP A 121 -14.82 -5.00 -10.11
C ASP A 121 -14.01 -4.79 -8.81
N SER A 122 -13.04 -3.88 -8.79
CA SER A 122 -12.28 -3.53 -7.59
C SER A 122 -13.14 -2.81 -6.54
N ILE A 123 -12.76 -3.01 -5.26
CA ILE A 123 -13.29 -2.31 -4.10
C ILE A 123 -12.18 -1.38 -3.60
N ILE A 124 -12.50 -0.09 -3.47
CA ILE A 124 -11.60 0.95 -2.97
C ILE A 124 -12.43 1.80 -2.01
N GLY A 125 -11.89 2.15 -0.84
CA GLY A 125 -12.63 2.89 0.19
C GLY A 125 -13.92 2.21 0.62
N GLY A 126 -13.97 0.88 0.61
CA GLY A 126 -15.17 0.09 0.88
C GLY A 126 -16.30 0.19 -0.16
N VAL A 127 -16.07 0.84 -1.31
CA VAL A 127 -17.06 0.98 -2.38
C VAL A 127 -16.59 0.29 -3.67
N ASN A 128 -17.51 -0.37 -4.37
CA ASN A 128 -17.21 -0.95 -5.68
C ASN A 128 -17.08 0.15 -6.73
N VAL A 129 -15.98 0.14 -7.49
CA VAL A 129 -15.64 1.15 -8.50
C VAL A 129 -16.71 1.23 -9.60
N GLY A 130 -17.22 0.10 -10.08
CA GLY A 130 -18.28 0.07 -11.11
C GLY A 130 -19.58 0.75 -10.66
N LYS A 131 -19.97 0.59 -9.39
CA LYS A 131 -21.12 1.30 -8.81
C LYS A 131 -20.90 2.81 -8.76
N VAL A 132 -19.70 3.24 -8.38
CA VAL A 132 -19.33 4.67 -8.37
C VAL A 132 -19.42 5.27 -9.77
N ARG A 133 -18.85 4.60 -10.78
CA ARG A 133 -18.92 5.05 -12.18
C ARG A 133 -20.35 5.10 -12.72
N THR A 134 -21.16 4.11 -12.38
CA THR A 134 -22.59 4.12 -12.75
C THR A 134 -23.33 5.31 -12.12
N ALA A 135 -23.02 5.65 -10.87
CA ALA A 135 -23.62 6.81 -10.20
C ALA A 135 -23.17 8.14 -10.81
N MET A 136 -21.91 8.25 -11.24
CA MET A 136 -21.39 9.45 -11.92
C MET A 136 -22.05 9.71 -13.28
N GLY A 137 -22.54 8.67 -13.96
CA GLY A 137 -23.21 8.79 -15.25
C GLY A 137 -24.73 9.05 -15.18
N ARG A 138 -25.31 9.11 -13.98
CA ARG A 138 -26.73 9.47 -13.76
C ARG A 138 -26.88 10.97 -13.57
#